data_AF-A0A0F9QRR8-F1
#
_entry.id   AF-A0A0F9QRR8-F1
#
_cell.length_a   1.000
_cell.length_b   1.000
_cell.length_c   1.000
_cell.angle_alpha   90.00
_cell.angle_beta   90.00
_cell.angle_gamma   90.00
#
_symmetry.space_group_name_H-M   'P 1'
#
loop_
_entity.id
_entity.type
_entity.pdbx_description
1 polymer ?
#
loop_
_entity_poly.entity_id
_entity_poly.type
_entity_poly.pdbx_seq_one_letter_code
_entity_poly.pdbx_strand_id
1 'polypeptide(L)'
;MTILKKIMELLKDRELTSIEIASEINIPKDNCASYLNTLYNDGRIKSKKDKRPYKYKIVETPKALLKQLYDFMSSKCNIVGEISEKQVDLLETIKGVVN
;
A
#
# COMPACT_ATOMS: atom_id res chain seq x y z
N MET A 1 -1.29 -5.54 -20.33
CA MET A 1 -1.09 -5.53 -18.86
C MET A 1 0.17 -4.72 -18.53
N THR A 2 0.12 -3.76 -17.59
CA THR A 2 1.26 -2.87 -17.29
C THR A 2 2.32 -3.55 -16.40
N ILE A 3 3.56 -3.07 -16.42
CA ILE A 3 4.65 -3.58 -15.56
C ILE A 3 4.30 -3.46 -14.08
N LEU A 4 3.73 -2.33 -13.66
CA LEU A 4 3.28 -2.12 -12.27
C LEU A 4 2.26 -3.18 -11.83
N LYS A 5 1.30 -3.55 -12.68
CA LYS A 5 0.33 -4.62 -12.38
C LYS A 5 1.02 -5.97 -12.23
N LYS A 6 1.99 -6.30 -13.10
CA LYS A 6 2.77 -7.55 -12.99
C LYS A 6 3.53 -7.63 -11.66
N ILE A 7 4.19 -6.55 -11.26
CA ILE A 7 4.91 -6.48 -9.98
C ILE A 7 3.96 -6.68 -8.80
N MET A 8 2.79 -6.03 -8.84
CA MET A 8 1.76 -6.20 -7.81
C MET A 8 1.25 -7.64 -7.74
N GLU A 9 0.97 -8.30 -8.88
CA GLU A 9 0.56 -9.71 -8.86
C GLU A 9 1.64 -10.62 -8.26
N LEU A 10 2.92 -10.41 -8.58
CA LEU A 10 4.02 -11.19 -8.00
C LEU A 10 4.15 -11.01 -6.48
N LEU A 11 3.96 -9.78 -6.01
CA LEU A 11 4.10 -9.43 -4.59
C LEU A 11 2.86 -9.76 -3.75
N LYS A 12 1.81 -10.32 -4.36
CA LYS A 12 0.55 -10.66 -3.70
C LYS A 12 0.73 -11.81 -2.72
N ASP A 13 1.43 -12.85 -3.16
CA ASP A 13 1.61 -14.09 -2.40
C ASP A 13 3.06 -14.28 -1.92
N ARG A 14 3.98 -13.40 -2.33
CA ARG A 14 5.42 -13.56 -2.12
C ARG A 14 6.10 -12.26 -1.71
N GLU A 15 7.08 -12.38 -0.83
CA GLU A 15 8.01 -11.28 -0.54
C GLU A 15 9.27 -11.45 -1.38
N LEU A 16 9.52 -10.50 -2.30
CA LEU A 16 10.58 -10.61 -3.29
C LEU A 16 11.52 -9.41 -3.27
N THR A 17 12.77 -9.64 -3.62
CA THR A 17 13.78 -8.61 -3.87
C THR A 17 13.59 -7.99 -5.26
N SER A 18 14.18 -6.82 -5.50
CA SER A 18 14.15 -6.19 -6.83
C SER A 18 14.77 -7.04 -7.93
N ILE A 19 15.74 -7.90 -7.59
CA ILE A 19 16.40 -8.80 -8.53
C ILE A 19 15.46 -9.94 -8.93
N GLU A 20 14.81 -10.57 -7.95
CA GLU A 20 13.85 -11.65 -8.21
C GLU A 20 12.67 -11.15 -9.04
N ILE A 21 12.13 -9.98 -8.71
CA ILE A 21 11.03 -9.36 -9.47
C ILE A 21 11.45 -9.07 -10.91
N ALA A 22 12.61 -8.45 -11.11
CA ALA A 22 13.14 -8.11 -12.43
C ALA A 22 13.33 -9.36 -13.30
N SER A 23 13.83 -10.45 -12.70
CA SER A 23 14.01 -11.74 -13.37
C SER A 23 12.67 -12.36 -13.79
N GLU A 24 11.66 -12.38 -12.92
CA GLU A 24 10.38 -13.03 -13.22
C GLU A 24 9.56 -12.28 -14.28
N ILE A 25 9.66 -10.96 -14.35
CA ILE A 25 8.94 -10.16 -15.37
C ILE A 25 9.81 -9.81 -16.58
N ASN A 26 11.04 -10.32 -16.63
CA ASN A 26 12.03 -10.13 -17.68
C ASN A 26 12.29 -8.66 -18.04
N ILE A 27 12.68 -7.86 -17.04
CA ILE A 27 13.08 -6.45 -17.23
C ILE A 27 14.45 -6.16 -16.62
N PRO A 28 15.14 -5.10 -17.07
CA PRO A 28 16.36 -4.63 -16.42
C PRO A 28 16.12 -4.25 -14.95
N LYS A 29 17.08 -4.58 -14.08
CA LYS A 29 17.03 -4.27 -12.65
C LYS A 29 16.83 -2.78 -12.36
N ASP A 30 17.50 -1.92 -13.12
CA ASP A 30 17.42 -0.46 -12.94
C ASP A 30 16.00 0.06 -13.21
N ASN A 31 15.32 -0.52 -14.21
CA ASN A 31 13.93 -0.21 -14.49
C ASN A 31 13.01 -0.74 -13.38
N CYS A 32 13.28 -1.94 -12.85
CA CYS A 32 12.53 -2.51 -11.73
C CYS A 32 12.61 -1.63 -10.48
N ALA A 33 13.78 -1.05 -10.18
CA ALA A 33 13.96 -0.15 -9.04
C ALA A 33 13.07 1.10 -9.17
N SER A 34 12.98 1.68 -10.38
CA SER A 34 12.09 2.81 -10.65
C SER A 34 10.62 2.47 -10.38
N TYR A 35 10.14 1.32 -10.88
CA TYR A 35 8.75 0.89 -10.64
C TYR A 35 8.46 0.58 -9.17
N LEU A 36 9.41 -0.03 -8.45
CA LEU A 36 9.27 -0.28 -7.02
C LEU A 36 9.25 1.02 -6.22
N ASN A 37 10.04 2.02 -6.61
CA ASN A 37 9.99 3.35 -6.00
C ASN A 37 8.62 4.01 -6.21
N THR A 38 8.03 3.93 -7.41
CA THR A 38 6.67 4.42 -7.65
C THR A 38 5.67 3.72 -6.71
N LEU A 39 5.65 2.39 -6.67
CA LEU A 39 4.71 1.64 -5.82
C LEU A 39 4.93 1.89 -4.32
N TYR A 40 6.17 2.09 -3.89
CA TYR A 40 6.52 2.38 -2.51
C TYR A 40 6.07 3.79 -2.12
N ASN A 41 6.32 4.78 -2.97
CA ASN A 41 5.87 6.16 -2.75
C ASN A 41 4.33 6.27 -2.76
N ASP A 42 3.66 5.45 -3.59
CA ASP A 42 2.20 5.33 -3.60
C ASP A 42 1.64 4.54 -2.40
N GLY A 43 2.50 4.05 -1.49
CA GLY A 43 2.09 3.29 -0.30
C GLY A 43 1.53 1.90 -0.60
N ARG A 44 1.68 1.39 -1.82
CA ARG A 44 1.13 0.10 -2.28
C ARG A 44 1.99 -1.09 -1.87
N ILE A 45 3.28 -0.85 -1.65
CA ILE A 45 4.24 -1.85 -1.19
C ILE A 45 5.07 -1.30 -0.04
N LYS A 46 5.60 -2.20 0.78
CA LYS A 46 6.57 -1.87 1.85
C LYS A 46 7.83 -2.72 1.70
N SER A 47 8.96 -2.18 2.15
CA SER A 47 10.23 -2.89 2.21
C SER A 47 10.51 -3.36 3.65
N LYS A 48 10.99 -4.60 3.79
CA LYS A 48 11.60 -5.07 5.04
C LYS A 48 13.07 -4.64 5.05
N LYS A 49 13.43 -3.78 6.01
CA LYS A 49 14.78 -3.18 6.10
C LYS A 49 15.76 -3.99 6.95
N ASP A 50 15.38 -5.19 7.38
CA ASP A 50 16.16 -5.98 8.35
C ASP A 50 17.59 -6.31 7.86
N LYS A 51 17.75 -6.69 6.58
CA LYS A 51 19.05 -6.87 5.90
C LYS A 51 18.92 -6.62 4.39
N ARG A 52 20.03 -6.18 3.76
CA ARG A 52 20.13 -6.10 2.29
C ARG A 52 20.42 -7.48 1.69
N PRO A 53 19.91 -7.81 0.49
CA PRO A 53 18.99 -7.01 -0.33
C PRO A 53 17.57 -6.96 0.27
N TYR A 54 16.93 -5.78 0.19
CA TYR A 54 15.60 -5.59 0.78
C TYR A 54 14.54 -6.41 0.04
N LYS A 55 13.63 -7.00 0.81
CA LYS A 55 12.42 -7.64 0.28
C LYS A 55 11.25 -6.69 0.31
N TYR A 56 10.45 -6.73 -0.75
CA TYR A 56 9.24 -5.96 -0.92
C TYR A 56 8.02 -6.86 -0.78
N LYS A 57 6.91 -6.29 -0.32
CA LYS A 57 5.60 -6.95 -0.25
C LYS A 57 4.48 -5.95 -0.42
N ILE A 58 3.31 -6.42 -0.84
CA ILE A 58 2.10 -5.59 -0.87
C ILE A 58 1.74 -5.08 0.54
N VAL A 59 1.24 -3.85 0.58
CA VAL A 59 0.47 -3.31 1.70
C VAL A 59 -0.99 -3.68 1.45
N GLU A 60 -1.49 -4.65 2.21
CA GLU A 60 -2.74 -5.36 1.91
C GLU A 60 -3.98 -4.46 1.99
N THR A 61 -4.57 -4.09 0.85
CA THR A 61 -6.02 -3.79 0.68
C THR A 61 -6.58 -2.46 1.26
N PRO A 62 -7.76 -2.00 0.78
CA PRO A 62 -8.47 -0.82 1.32
C PRO A 62 -8.69 -0.86 2.83
N LYS A 63 -8.77 -2.06 3.42
CA LYS A 63 -8.93 -2.27 4.85
C LYS A 63 -7.66 -1.97 5.65
N ALA A 64 -6.46 -2.24 5.12
CA ALA A 64 -5.23 -1.80 5.77
C ALA A 64 -4.99 -0.30 5.59
N LEU A 65 -5.45 0.28 4.48
CA LEU A 65 -5.47 1.74 4.28
C LEU A 65 -6.38 2.43 5.32
N LEU A 66 -7.58 1.90 5.53
CA LEU A 66 -8.48 2.36 6.60
C LEU A 66 -7.86 2.21 7.99
N LYS A 67 -7.19 1.08 8.25
CA LYS A 67 -6.54 0.86 9.53
C LYS A 67 -5.33 1.77 9.75
N GLN A 68 -4.54 2.06 8.72
CA GLN A 68 -3.45 3.04 8.80
C GLN A 68 -3.98 4.46 9.02
N LEU A 69 -5.09 4.82 8.37
CA LEU A 69 -5.76 6.10 8.59
C LEU A 69 -6.27 6.22 10.03
N TYR A 70 -6.89 5.17 10.56
CA TYR A 70 -7.32 5.11 11.95
C TYR A 70 -6.16 5.20 12.95
N ASP A 71 -5.10 4.42 12.73
CA ASP A 71 -3.89 4.42 13.59
C ASP A 71 -3.18 5.79 13.55
N PHE A 72 -3.24 6.52 12.43
CA PHE A 72 -2.76 7.89 12.32
C PHE A 72 -3.64 8.89 13.09
N MET A 73 -4.96 8.83 12.92
CA MET A 73 -5.89 9.71 13.63
C MET A 73 -5.83 9.50 15.16
N SER A 74 -5.72 8.26 15.63
CA SER A 74 -5.64 7.96 17.06
C SER A 74 -4.33 8.42 17.70
N SER A 75 -3.20 8.29 16.99
CA SER A 75 -1.87 8.61 17.52
C SER A 75 -1.46 10.08 17.38
N LYS A 76 -2.01 10.81 16.40
CA LYS A 76 -1.60 12.19 16.07
C LYS A 76 -2.71 13.21 16.26
N CYS A 77 -3.98 12.82 16.12
CA CYS A 77 -5.07 13.80 16.13
C CYS A 77 -5.74 13.97 17.50
N ASN A 78 -5.46 13.12 18.51
CA ASN A 78 -6.12 13.15 19.83
C ASN A 78 -7.59 13.52 19.65
N ILE A 79 -8.44 12.60 19.18
CA ILE A 79 -9.88 12.90 19.03
C ILE A 79 -10.44 13.16 20.43
N VAL A 80 -10.40 14.42 20.84
CA VAL A 80 -11.01 14.95 22.05
C VAL A 80 -12.32 15.57 21.58
N GLY A 81 -13.37 14.76 21.52
CA GLY A 81 -14.72 15.24 21.22
C GLY A 81 -15.61 14.21 20.53
N GLU A 82 -16.90 14.25 20.87
CA GLU A 82 -17.93 13.48 20.18
C GLU A 82 -17.97 13.85 18.69
N ILE A 83 -18.15 12.85 17.84
CA ILE A 83 -18.33 13.03 16.40
C ILE A 83 -19.64 13.79 16.17
N SER A 84 -19.58 14.89 15.42
CA SER A 84 -20.79 15.66 15.09
C SER A 84 -21.70 14.91 14.12
N GLU A 85 -23.02 15.12 14.20
CA GLU A 85 -24.00 14.50 13.27
C GLU A 85 -23.61 14.69 11.79
N LYS A 86 -23.09 15.87 11.42
CA LYS A 86 -22.64 16.16 10.05
C LYS A 86 -21.50 15.25 9.57
N GLN A 87 -20.64 14.80 10.49
CA GLN A 87 -19.56 13.87 10.18
C GLN A 87 -20.07 12.42 10.10
N VAL A 88 -21.10 12.07 10.87
CA VAL A 88 -21.80 10.79 10.75
C VAL A 88 -22.49 10.69 9.38
N ASP A 89 -23.21 11.72 8.96
CA ASP A 89 -23.91 11.77 7.66
C ASP A 89 -22.94 11.61 6.48
N LEU A 90 -21.74 12.20 6.57
CA LEU A 90 -20.71 12.07 5.55
C LEU A 90 -20.18 10.63 5.45
N LEU A 91 -20.04 9.93 6.57
CA LEU A 91 -19.61 8.52 6.60
C LEU A 91 -20.68 7.59 6.04
N GLU A 92 -21.96 7.86 6.31
CA GLU A 92 -23.07 7.09 5.73
C GLU A 92 -23.17 7.28 4.22
N THR A 93 -22.91 8.49 3.73
CA THR A 93 -22.86 8.79 2.29
C THR A 93 -21.75 7.98 1.60
N ILE A 94 -20.57 7.87 2.21
CA ILE A 94 -19.47 7.04 1.68
C ILE A 94 -19.86 5.56 1.64
N LYS A 95 -20.63 5.07 2.62
CA LYS A 95 -21.12 3.68 2.69
C LYS A 95 -22.13 3.37 1.58
N GLY A 96 -22.96 4.32 1.20
CA GLY A 96 -23.96 4.18 0.12
C GLY A 96 -23.38 4.16 -1.30
N VAL A 97 -22.17 4.68 -1.50
CA VAL A 97 -21.49 4.72 -2.82
C VAL A 97 -20.79 3.39 -3.16
N VAL A 98 -20.69 2.46 -2.20
CA VAL A 98 -19.97 1.18 -2.35
C VAL A 98 -20.90 -0.02 -2.66
N ASN A 99 -22.19 0.22 -2.91
CA ASN A 99 -23.14 -0.81 -3.38
C ASN A 99 -23.40 -0.71 -4.88
#